data_AF-A0A8J6R4Q1-F1
#
_entry.id   AF-A0A8J6R4Q1-F1
#
_cell.length_a   1.000
_cell.length_b   1.000
_cell.length_c   1.000
_cell.angle_alpha   90.00
_cell.angle_beta   90.00
_cell.angle_gamma   90.00
#
_symmetry.space_group_name_H-M   'P 1'
#
loop_
_entity.id
_entity.type
_entity.pdbx_description
1 polymer ?
#
loop_
_entity_poly.entity_id
_entity_poly.type
_entity_poly.pdbx_seq_one_letter_code
_entity_poly.pdbx_strand_id
1 'polypeptide(L)'
;MSLWLIPKILLVTGSVGVAGAIGGVVNALLTDNGFIWPYVEQVNGIRITRPGFIGNIFISAVAAVISWGLYGPFAQANLLEGQALSLTPSTFAGAILVGIAGAKWLTNEVDKRLLKVAAIKAAKAHSSPEVAELMLWASPSETLNITKKLQL
;
A
#
# COMPACT_ATOMS: atom_id res chain seq x y z
N MET A 1 20.33 8.19 -28.44
CA MET A 1 20.36 7.12 -27.45
C MET A 1 20.47 5.91 -28.30
N SER A 2 21.66 5.32 -28.36
CA SER A 2 21.77 4.04 -29.05
C SER A 2 20.75 3.11 -28.39
N LEU A 3 20.03 2.35 -29.22
CA LEU A 3 18.97 1.41 -28.84
C LEU A 3 19.37 0.45 -27.69
N TRP A 4 20.67 0.42 -27.37
CA TRP A 4 21.37 -0.29 -26.30
C TRP A 4 21.23 0.28 -24.88
N LEU A 5 20.73 1.51 -24.67
CA LEU A 5 20.62 2.09 -23.32
C LEU A 5 19.35 1.67 -22.58
N ILE A 6 18.24 1.49 -23.28
CA ILE A 6 16.96 1.01 -22.73
C ILE A 6 17.11 -0.35 -22.02
N PRO A 7 17.69 -1.39 -22.65
CA PRO A 7 17.88 -2.67 -21.97
C PRO A 7 18.78 -2.56 -20.73
N LYS A 8 19.78 -1.65 -20.73
CA LYS A 8 20.64 -1.42 -19.55
C LYS A 8 19.87 -0.79 -18.39
N ILE A 9 19.03 0.22 -18.66
CA ILE A 9 18.20 0.87 -17.64
C ILE A 9 17.21 -0.13 -17.04
N LEU A 10 16.58 -0.97 -17.87
CA LEU A 10 15.67 -2.03 -17.39
C LEU A 10 16.39 -3.07 -16.53
N LEU A 11 17.58 -3.50 -16.95
CA LEU A 11 18.38 -4.47 -16.20
C LEU A 11 18.81 -3.90 -14.84
N VAL A 12 19.28 -2.66 -14.81
CA VAL A 12 19.67 -1.97 -13.56
C VAL A 12 18.45 -1.77 -12.65
N THR A 13 17.35 -1.23 -13.16
CA THR A 13 16.13 -1.01 -12.36
C THR A 13 15.56 -2.32 -11.83
N GLY A 14 15.57 -3.37 -12.66
CA GLY A 14 15.18 -4.72 -12.25
C GLY A 14 16.07 -5.28 -11.14
N SER A 15 17.39 -5.12 -11.25
CA SER A 15 18.33 -5.56 -10.20
C SER A 15 18.12 -4.85 -8.86
N VAL A 16 17.79 -3.55 -8.90
CA VAL A 16 17.43 -2.77 -7.70
C VAL A 16 16.12 -3.29 -7.10
N GLY A 17 15.12 -3.58 -7.93
CA GLY A 17 13.87 -4.19 -7.49
C GLY A 17 14.09 -5.54 -6.80
N VAL A 18 14.97 -6.39 -7.34
CA VAL A 18 15.35 -7.67 -6.73
C VAL A 18 16.08 -7.46 -5.39
N ALA A 19 17.01 -6.50 -5.31
CA ALA A 19 17.66 -6.16 -4.04
C ALA A 19 16.64 -5.68 -2.99
N GLY A 20 15.67 -4.86 -3.39
CA GLY A 20 14.55 -4.45 -2.54
C GLY A 20 13.68 -5.63 -2.09
N ALA A 21 13.37 -6.56 -2.99
CA ALA A 21 12.64 -7.78 -2.69
C ALA A 21 13.36 -8.63 -1.63
N ILE A 22 14.70 -8.76 -1.71
CA ILE A 22 15.51 -9.44 -0.69
C ILE A 22 15.37 -8.74 0.67
N GLY A 23 15.40 -7.41 0.71
CA GLY A 23 15.11 -6.65 1.93
C GLY A 23 13.73 -6.97 2.51
N GLY A 24 12.72 -7.14 1.66
CA GLY A 24 11.38 -7.57 2.06
C GLY A 24 11.32 -9.00 2.59
N VAL A 25 12.11 -9.93 2.04
CA VAL A 25 12.29 -11.29 2.60
C VAL A 25 12.86 -11.21 4.01
N VAL A 26 13.93 -10.43 4.21
CA VAL A 26 14.55 -10.25 5.52
C VAL A 26 13.55 -9.64 6.50
N ASN A 27 12.79 -8.62 6.09
CA ASN A 27 11.78 -8.00 6.94
C ASN A 27 10.67 -8.99 7.34
N ALA A 28 10.21 -9.80 6.38
CA ALA A 28 9.21 -10.83 6.65
C ALA A 28 9.72 -11.85 7.67
N LEU A 29 10.97 -12.33 7.54
CA LEU A 29 11.57 -13.28 8.48
C LEU A 29 11.76 -12.72 9.90
N LEU A 30 11.95 -11.41 10.04
CA LEU A 30 12.12 -10.74 11.34
C LEU A 30 10.77 -10.41 12.01
N THR A 31 9.73 -10.13 11.21
CA THR A 31 8.44 -9.62 11.72
C THR A 31 7.40 -10.72 11.87
N ASP A 32 7.29 -11.57 10.85
CA ASP A 32 6.45 -12.76 10.85
C ASP A 32 7.38 -13.93 11.14
N ASN A 33 7.01 -14.88 12.02
CA ASN A 33 7.88 -16.03 12.36
C ASN A 33 8.01 -17.01 11.16
N GLY A 34 8.57 -16.57 10.02
CA GLY A 34 8.76 -17.33 8.79
C GLY A 34 8.02 -16.77 7.56
N PHE A 35 7.85 -17.63 6.56
CA PHE A 35 7.19 -17.32 5.28
C PHE A 35 5.68 -17.54 5.35
N ILE A 36 5.00 -16.71 6.13
CA ILE A 36 3.54 -16.83 6.29
C ILE A 36 2.87 -16.29 5.02
N TRP A 37 2.13 -17.15 4.32
CA TRP A 37 1.34 -16.75 3.15
C TRP A 37 0.36 -15.64 3.50
N PRO A 38 0.06 -14.68 2.61
CA PRO A 38 -1.06 -13.77 2.81
C PRO A 38 -2.33 -14.55 3.08
N TYR A 39 -2.91 -14.34 4.25
CA TYR A 39 -4.15 -14.99 4.65
C TYR A 39 -5.06 -13.99 5.36
N VAL A 40 -6.35 -14.27 5.24
CA VAL A 40 -7.37 -13.54 5.97
C VAL A 40 -7.68 -14.37 7.20
N GLU A 41 -7.32 -13.85 8.36
CA GLU A 41 -7.60 -14.50 9.64
C GLU A 41 -8.99 -14.08 10.11
N GLN A 42 -9.83 -15.05 10.49
CA GLN A 42 -11.10 -14.76 11.16
C GLN A 42 -10.96 -14.93 12.67
N VAL A 43 -10.83 -13.82 13.39
CA VAL A 43 -10.79 -13.80 14.86
C VAL A 43 -12.14 -13.26 15.34
N ASN A 44 -12.88 -14.04 16.13
CA ASN A 44 -14.21 -13.67 16.66
C ASN A 44 -15.23 -13.23 15.57
N GLY A 45 -15.18 -13.85 14.37
CA GLY A 45 -16.08 -13.52 13.25
C GLY A 45 -15.65 -12.34 12.37
N ILE A 46 -14.41 -11.87 12.51
CA ILE A 46 -13.88 -10.63 11.89
C ILE A 46 -12.71 -10.96 10.96
N ARG A 47 -12.71 -10.42 9.73
CA ARG A 47 -11.66 -10.68 8.72
C ARG A 47 -10.48 -9.70 8.84
N ILE A 48 -9.35 -10.15 9.37
CA ILE A 48 -8.09 -9.39 9.37
C ILE A 48 -7.23 -9.86 8.20
N THR A 49 -6.88 -8.95 7.29
CA THR A 49 -6.01 -9.28 6.16
C THR A 49 -4.55 -9.06 6.57
N ARG A 50 -3.79 -10.14 6.66
CA ARG A 50 -2.33 -10.07 6.87
C ARG A 50 -1.64 -10.13 5.50
N PRO A 51 -0.83 -9.12 5.12
CA PRO A 51 -0.13 -9.11 3.83
C PRO A 51 0.86 -10.28 3.66
N GLY A 52 1.34 -10.84 4.77
CA GLY A 52 2.30 -11.93 4.80
C GLY A 52 3.64 -11.57 4.15
N PHE A 53 4.43 -12.61 3.86
CA PHE A 53 5.77 -12.41 3.29
C PHE A 53 5.73 -11.83 1.86
N ILE A 54 4.70 -12.16 1.07
CA ILE A 54 4.55 -11.67 -0.31
C ILE A 54 4.30 -10.16 -0.33
N GLY A 55 3.43 -9.67 0.56
CA GLY A 55 3.18 -8.24 0.70
C GLY A 55 4.44 -7.47 1.06
N ASN A 56 5.22 -7.99 2.00
CA ASN A 56 6.52 -7.41 2.38
C ASN A 56 7.50 -7.35 1.20
N ILE A 57 7.69 -8.45 0.48
CA ILE A 57 8.57 -8.51 -0.70
C ILE A 57 8.17 -7.46 -1.74
N PHE A 58 6.89 -7.41 -2.08
CA PHE A 58 6.39 -6.51 -3.12
C PHE A 58 6.58 -5.04 -2.72
N ILE A 59 6.19 -4.67 -1.51
CA ILE A 59 6.32 -3.29 -1.01
C ILE A 59 7.80 -2.87 -0.96
N SER A 60 8.70 -3.73 -0.49
CA SER A 60 10.13 -3.43 -0.43
C SER A 60 10.76 -3.31 -1.82
N ALA A 61 10.35 -4.12 -2.79
CA ALA A 61 10.79 -4.00 -4.18
C ALA A 61 10.36 -2.66 -4.81
N VAL A 62 9.09 -2.28 -4.64
CA VAL A 62 8.56 -1.00 -5.12
C VAL A 62 9.27 0.18 -4.45
N ALA A 63 9.47 0.12 -3.13
CA ALA A 63 10.17 1.17 -2.39
C ALA A 63 11.62 1.34 -2.87
N ALA A 64 12.34 0.25 -3.14
CA ALA A 64 13.70 0.31 -3.66
C ALA A 64 13.77 0.94 -5.05
N VAL A 65 12.87 0.56 -5.96
CA VAL A 65 12.81 1.13 -7.32
C VAL A 65 12.48 2.62 -7.28
N ILE A 66 11.51 3.04 -6.46
CA ILE A 66 11.16 4.46 -6.30
C ILE A 66 12.35 5.25 -5.74
N SER A 67 12.97 4.75 -4.67
CA SER A 67 14.12 5.42 -4.03
C SER A 67 15.27 5.58 -5.01
N TRP A 68 15.60 4.54 -5.77
CA TRP A 68 16.65 4.60 -6.78
C TRP A 68 16.27 5.48 -7.97
N GLY A 69 15.01 5.46 -8.42
CA GLY A 69 14.56 6.36 -9.49
C GLY A 69 14.68 7.83 -9.08
N LEU A 70 14.44 8.15 -7.81
CA LEU A 70 14.55 9.50 -7.26
C LEU A 70 16.00 9.94 -7.01
N TYR A 71 16.84 9.06 -6.46
CA TYR A 71 18.15 9.42 -5.91
C TYR A 71 19.35 8.69 -6.54
N GLY A 72 19.09 7.76 -7.46
CA GLY A 72 20.13 6.96 -8.10
C GLY A 72 20.93 7.72 -9.14
N PRO A 73 22.05 7.14 -9.64
CA PRO A 73 22.95 7.79 -10.59
C PRO A 73 22.29 8.23 -11.91
N PHE A 74 21.19 7.58 -12.30
CA PHE A 74 20.44 7.90 -13.52
C PHE A 74 19.19 8.77 -13.26
N ALA A 75 19.00 9.31 -12.06
CA ALA A 75 17.80 10.08 -11.70
C ALA A 75 17.50 11.25 -12.66
N GLN A 76 18.54 11.85 -13.26
CA GLN A 76 18.43 12.96 -14.20
C GLN A 76 18.66 12.57 -15.67
N ALA A 77 18.86 11.28 -15.96
CA ALA A 77 18.97 10.83 -17.33
C ALA A 77 17.63 11.03 -18.06
N ASN A 78 17.64 11.50 -19.30
CA ASN A 78 16.42 11.64 -20.08
C ASN A 78 16.03 10.28 -20.66
N LEU A 79 14.83 9.80 -20.35
CA LEU A 79 14.24 8.54 -20.83
C LEU A 79 13.67 8.67 -22.24
N LEU A 80 13.26 9.87 -22.65
CA LEU A 80 12.68 10.16 -23.96
C LEU A 80 13.59 11.11 -24.72
N GLU A 81 14.37 10.57 -25.66
CA GLU A 81 15.19 11.40 -26.52
C GLU A 81 14.39 12.05 -27.66
N GLY A 82 14.82 13.25 -28.06
CA GLY A 82 14.27 13.96 -29.22
C GLY A 82 13.00 14.78 -28.95
N GLN A 83 12.53 14.84 -27.71
CA GLN A 83 11.38 15.66 -27.32
C GLN A 83 11.82 16.85 -26.46
N ALA A 84 11.13 17.99 -26.61
CA ALA A 84 11.33 19.18 -25.77
C ALA A 84 10.96 18.93 -24.28
N LEU A 85 10.18 17.88 -24.01
CA LEU A 85 9.82 17.41 -22.67
C LEU A 85 10.76 16.26 -22.26
N SER A 86 11.63 16.53 -21.28
CA SER A 86 12.49 15.52 -20.67
C SER A 86 11.70 14.71 -19.63
N LEU A 87 11.51 13.42 -19.88
CA LEU A 87 10.98 12.48 -18.88
C LEU A 87 12.18 11.80 -18.21
N THR A 88 12.39 12.00 -16.91
CA THR A 88 13.52 11.42 -16.19
C THR A 88 13.04 10.33 -15.23
N PRO A 89 13.90 9.38 -14.80
CA PRO A 89 13.53 8.41 -13.77
C PRO A 89 13.04 9.07 -12.48
N SER A 90 13.57 10.24 -12.13
CA SER A 90 13.14 10.97 -10.94
C SER A 90 11.73 11.54 -11.10
N THR A 91 11.38 12.13 -12.25
CA THR A 91 10.01 12.61 -12.47
C THR A 91 9.01 11.45 -12.54
N PHE A 92 9.41 10.33 -13.15
CA PHE A 92 8.60 9.11 -13.19
C PHE A 92 8.39 8.48 -11.80
N ALA A 93 9.45 8.26 -11.03
CA ALA A 93 9.37 7.70 -9.69
C ALA A 93 8.62 8.63 -8.72
N GLY A 94 8.80 9.94 -8.86
CA GLY A 94 8.05 10.95 -8.12
C GLY A 94 6.55 10.89 -8.40
N ALA A 95 6.16 10.73 -9.68
CA ALA A 95 4.76 10.56 -10.06
C ALA A 95 4.14 9.29 -9.44
N ILE A 96 4.87 8.18 -9.44
CA ILE A 96 4.43 6.94 -8.76
C ILE A 96 4.22 7.20 -7.26
N LEU A 97 5.19 7.82 -6.60
CA LEU A 97 5.13 8.11 -5.16
C LEU A 97 3.93 9.01 -4.81
N VAL A 98 3.71 10.08 -5.59
CA VAL A 98 2.56 10.97 -5.44
C VAL A 98 1.25 10.21 -5.66
N GLY A 99 1.18 9.33 -6.66
CA GLY A 99 0.01 8.47 -6.90
C GLY A 99 -0.32 7.59 -5.70
N ILE A 100 0.68 6.93 -5.11
CA ILE A 100 0.51 6.09 -3.91
C ILE A 100 0.03 6.94 -2.73
N ALA A 101 0.68 8.08 -2.47
CA ALA A 101 0.33 8.96 -1.37
C ALA A 101 -1.09 9.55 -1.53
N GLY A 102 -1.44 10.00 -2.74
CA GLY A 102 -2.75 10.54 -3.07
C GLY A 102 -3.87 9.49 -2.94
N ALA A 103 -3.63 8.26 -3.42
CA ALA A 103 -4.57 7.16 -3.25
C ALA A 103 -4.82 6.85 -1.78
N LYS A 104 -3.75 6.75 -0.96
CA LYS A 104 -3.86 6.53 0.49
C LYS A 104 -4.60 7.66 1.19
N TRP A 105 -4.35 8.91 0.79
CA TRP A 105 -5.07 10.06 1.32
C TRP A 105 -6.57 9.98 1.01
N LEU A 106 -6.94 9.65 -0.23
CA LEU A 106 -8.34 9.52 -0.64
C LEU A 106 -9.05 8.40 0.11
N THR A 107 -8.43 7.21 0.22
CA THR A 107 -8.99 6.08 0.99
C THR A 107 -9.21 6.49 2.45
N ASN A 108 -8.23 7.14 3.08
CA ASN A 108 -8.37 7.59 4.46
C ASN A 108 -9.49 8.64 4.65
N GLU A 109 -9.70 9.53 3.68
CA GLU A 109 -10.78 10.51 3.73
C GLU A 109 -12.16 9.85 3.62
N VAL A 110 -12.30 8.85 2.74
CA VAL A 110 -13.51 8.03 2.64
C VAL A 110 -13.76 7.26 3.94
N ASP A 111 -12.74 6.61 4.48
CA ASP A 111 -12.83 5.83 5.72
C ASP A 111 -13.26 6.70 6.91
N LYS A 112 -12.72 7.91 7.04
CA LYS A 112 -13.15 8.88 8.05
C LYS A 112 -14.63 9.21 7.93
N ARG A 113 -15.16 9.39 6.71
CA ARG A 113 -16.58 9.67 6.48
C ARG A 113 -17.45 8.48 6.86
N LEU A 114 -17.05 7.27 6.48
CA LEU A 114 -17.74 6.03 6.86
C LEU A 114 -17.82 5.89 8.39
N LEU A 115 -16.70 6.11 9.10
CA LEU A 115 -16.65 6.06 10.55
C LEU A 115 -17.50 7.14 11.22
N LYS A 116 -17.51 8.38 10.70
CA LYS A 116 -18.40 9.45 11.22
C LYS A 116 -19.88 9.08 11.11
N VAL A 117 -20.30 8.52 9.97
CA VAL A 117 -21.69 8.08 9.78
C VAL A 117 -22.02 6.91 10.71
N ALA A 118 -21.12 5.93 10.83
CA ALA A 118 -21.29 4.80 11.73
C ALA A 118 -21.39 5.26 13.20
N ALA A 119 -20.54 6.20 13.63
CA ALA A 119 -20.57 6.76 14.98
C ALA A 119 -21.90 7.47 15.30
N ILE A 120 -22.44 8.27 14.36
CA ILE A 120 -23.76 8.90 14.53
C ILE A 120 -24.86 7.85 14.67
N LYS A 121 -24.81 6.76 13.88
CA LYS A 121 -25.79 5.67 13.97
C LYS A 121 -25.69 4.92 15.29
N ALA A 122 -24.48 4.57 15.72
CA ALA A 122 -24.23 3.94 17.01
C ALA A 122 -24.73 4.80 18.18
N ALA A 123 -24.47 6.11 18.16
CA ALA A 123 -24.91 7.04 19.20
C ALA A 123 -26.44 7.19 19.30
N LYS A 124 -27.18 6.87 18.23
CA LYS A 124 -28.65 6.90 18.19
C LYS A 124 -29.31 5.55 18.54
N ALA A 125 -28.53 4.47 18.53
CA ALA A 125 -29.03 3.12 18.79
C ALA A 125 -28.98 2.78 20.29
N HIS A 126 -29.62 1.69 20.69
CA HIS A 126 -29.47 1.14 22.04
C HIS A 126 -28.05 0.62 22.27
N SER A 127 -27.48 0.90 23.44
CA SER A 127 -26.13 0.48 23.79
C SER A 127 -26.04 -1.04 23.88
N SER A 128 -25.23 -1.65 23.01
CA SER A 128 -24.81 -3.05 23.12
C SER A 128 -23.29 -3.10 23.27
N PRO A 129 -22.75 -3.51 24.44
CA PRO A 129 -21.32 -3.67 24.65
C PRO A 129 -20.68 -4.63 23.63
N GLU A 130 -21.37 -5.71 23.27
CA GLU A 130 -20.93 -6.69 22.29
C GLU A 130 -20.73 -6.07 20.90
N VAL A 131 -21.66 -5.19 20.48
CA VAL A 131 -21.55 -4.52 19.17
C VAL A 131 -20.47 -3.45 19.18
N ALA A 132 -20.26 -2.77 20.31
CA ALA A 132 -19.15 -1.83 20.47
C ALA A 132 -17.79 -2.53 20.35
N GLU A 133 -17.64 -3.73 20.93
CA GLU A 133 -16.42 -4.54 20.79
C GLU A 133 -16.20 -5.03 19.35
N LEU A 134 -17.26 -5.42 18.64
CA LEU A 134 -17.16 -5.80 17.22
C LEU A 134 -16.70 -4.62 16.33
N MET A 135 -17.10 -3.39 16.64
CA MET A 135 -16.72 -2.20 15.88
C MET A 135 -15.24 -1.82 16.03
N LEU A 136 -14.56 -2.19 17.12
CA LEU A 136 -13.14 -1.87 17.34
C LEU A 136 -12.22 -2.52 16.31
N TRP A 137 -12.59 -3.70 15.81
CA TRP A 137 -11.75 -4.53 14.94
C TRP A 137 -12.26 -4.59 13.49
N ALA A 138 -13.45 -4.06 13.24
CA ALA A 138 -14.07 -4.02 11.91
C ALA A 138 -13.45 -2.91 11.04
N SER A 139 -13.34 -3.17 9.74
CA SER A 139 -12.97 -2.13 8.79
C SER A 139 -14.02 -1.01 8.76
N PRO A 140 -13.67 0.23 8.33
CA PRO A 140 -14.61 1.35 8.27
C PRO A 140 -15.93 1.05 7.54
N SER A 141 -15.89 0.25 6.48
CA SER A 141 -17.07 -0.18 5.72
C SER A 141 -17.91 -1.23 6.46
N GLU A 142 -17.26 -2.19 7.12
CA GLU A 142 -17.92 -3.19 7.97
C GLU A 142 -18.57 -2.54 9.20
N THR A 143 -17.88 -1.60 9.84
CA THR A 143 -18.39 -0.81 10.97
C THR A 143 -19.67 -0.05 10.62
N LEU A 144 -19.74 0.53 9.43
CA LEU A 144 -21.00 1.12 8.93
C LEU A 144 -22.10 0.06 8.73
N ASN A 145 -21.77 -1.13 8.25
CA ASN A 145 -22.76 -2.20 8.06
C ASN A 145 -23.27 -2.78 9.38
N ILE A 146 -22.41 -2.94 10.38
CA ILE A 146 -22.77 -3.36 11.74
C ILE A 146 -23.74 -2.35 12.35
N THR A 147 -23.40 -1.06 12.32
CA THR A 147 -24.25 0.00 12.90
C THR A 147 -25.58 0.21 12.17
N LYS A 148 -25.69 -0.15 10.89
CA LYS A 148 -26.99 -0.21 10.19
C LYS A 148 -27.93 -1.26 10.79
N LYS A 149 -27.40 -2.41 11.23
CA LYS A 149 -28.20 -3.50 11.81
C LYS A 149 -28.73 -3.17 13.21
N LEU A 150 -28.09 -2.24 13.93
CA LEU A 150 -28.54 -1.75 15.25
C LEU A 150 -29.80 -0.87 15.21
N GLN A 151 -30.20 -0.36 14.03
CA GLN A 151 -31.35 0.53 13.88
C GLN A 151 -32.65 -0.21 13.53
N LEU A 152 -32.59 -1.54 13.36
CA LEU A 152 -33.74 -2.44 13.22
C LEU A 152 -34.09 -3.01 14.59
#